data_AF-A0A117ICR2-F1
#
_entry.id   AF-A0A117ICR2-F1
#
_cell.length_a   1.000
_cell.length_b   1.000
_cell.length_c   1.000
_cell.angle_alpha   90.00
_cell.angle_beta   90.00
_cell.angle_gamma   90.00
#
_symmetry.space_group_name_H-M   'P 1'
#
loop_
_entity.id
_entity.type
_entity.pdbx_description
1 polymer ?
#
loop_
_entity_poly.entity_id
_entity_poly.type
_entity_poly.pdbx_seq_one_letter_code
_entity_poly.pdbx_strand_id
1 'polypeptide(L)'
;MTGGYGVRVNRLVLMVATLVTLTGLLAPSARAACTDATCDLRARIAAADSYLIGRPGVIGYVLRDRSTGLRYANAAADSMIWTASTIKLAMVVDLLTRERAGALRLSGS
;
A
#
# COMPACT_ATOMS: atom_id res chain seq x y z
N MET A 1 52.12 -33.12 -20.37
CA MET A 1 51.31 -32.87 -19.16
C MET A 1 50.24 -31.82 -19.47
N THR A 2 49.14 -32.17 -20.14
CA THR A 2 48.11 -31.18 -20.56
C THR A 2 46.71 -31.80 -20.71
N GLY A 3 46.38 -32.87 -19.97
CA GLY A 3 45.11 -33.63 -20.17
C GLY A 3 44.06 -33.54 -19.05
N GLY A 4 44.37 -32.94 -17.90
CA GLY A 4 43.56 -33.12 -16.68
C GLY A 4 42.60 -31.98 -16.31
N TYR A 5 42.83 -30.76 -16.78
CA TYR A 5 42.11 -29.56 -16.32
C TYR A 5 40.79 -29.29 -17.06
N GLY A 6 40.72 -29.58 -18.37
CA GLY A 6 39.53 -29.31 -19.19
C GLY A 6 38.30 -30.15 -18.82
N VAL A 7 38.50 -31.42 -18.45
CA VAL A 7 37.41 -32.34 -18.09
C VAL A 7 36.80 -32.00 -16.72
N ARG A 8 37.61 -31.46 -15.80
CA ARG A 8 37.16 -31.10 -14.44
C ARG A 8 36.39 -29.78 -14.43
N VAL A 9 36.82 -28.80 -15.23
CA VAL A 9 36.10 -27.53 -15.40
C VAL A 9 34.75 -27.77 -16.07
N ASN A 10 34.69 -28.60 -17.11
CA ASN A 10 33.45 -28.91 -17.81
C ASN A 10 32.42 -29.63 -16.91
N ARG A 11 32.89 -30.54 -16.04
CA ARG A 11 32.03 -31.22 -15.04
C ARG A 11 31.51 -30.29 -13.95
N LEU A 12 32.33 -29.36 -13.47
CA LEU A 12 31.93 -28.38 -12.46
C LEU A 12 30.90 -27.39 -13.04
N VAL A 13 31.12 -26.91 -14.28
CA VAL A 13 30.19 -26.03 -15.00
C VAL A 13 28.85 -26.73 -15.25
N LEU A 14 28.86 -28.01 -15.65
CA LEU A 14 27.63 -28.78 -15.85
C LEU A 14 26.86 -28.99 -14.53
N MET A 15 27.55 -29.26 -13.41
CA MET A 15 26.93 -29.42 -12.10
C MET A 15 26.31 -28.11 -11.58
N VAL A 16 27.02 -26.99 -11.73
CA VAL A 16 26.49 -25.67 -11.33
C VAL A 16 25.29 -25.30 -12.21
N ALA A 17 25.36 -25.53 -13.52
CA ALA A 17 24.24 -25.26 -14.43
C ALA A 17 23.00 -26.13 -14.11
N THR A 18 23.18 -27.40 -13.77
CA THR A 18 22.09 -28.30 -13.39
C THR A 18 21.51 -28.00 -12.00
N LEU A 19 22.34 -27.54 -11.05
CA LEU A 19 21.87 -27.13 -9.72
C LEU A 19 21.08 -25.81 -9.78
N VAL A 20 21.48 -24.87 -10.65
CA VAL A 20 20.80 -23.58 -10.87
C VAL A 20 19.46 -23.78 -11.59
N THR A 21 19.34 -24.73 -12.52
CA THR A 21 18.06 -25.04 -13.18
C THR A 21 17.12 -25.80 -12.27
N LEU A 22 17.61 -26.70 -11.41
CA LEU A 22 16.76 -27.47 -10.49
C LEU A 22 16.17 -26.62 -9.35
N THR A 23 16.88 -25.56 -8.94
CA THR A 23 16.42 -24.63 -7.89
C THR A 23 15.45 -23.56 -8.41
N GLY A 24 15.45 -23.26 -9.72
CA GLY A 24 14.54 -22.29 -10.33
C GLY A 24 13.11 -22.80 -10.57
N LEU A 25 12.90 -24.11 -10.72
CA LEU A 25 11.57 -24.69 -11.03
C LEU A 25 10.64 -24.86 -9.82
N LEU A 26 11.16 -24.81 -8.59
CA LEU A 26 10.40 -25.01 -7.37
C LEU A 26 10.13 -23.73 -6.58
N ALA A 27 10.55 -22.57 -7.09
CA ALA A 27 10.12 -21.30 -6.52
C ALA A 27 8.60 -21.20 -6.74
N PRO A 28 7.77 -21.22 -5.67
CA PRO A 28 6.39 -20.81 -5.81
C PRO A 28 6.44 -19.44 -6.46
N SER A 29 5.71 -19.24 -7.55
CA SER A 29 5.56 -17.90 -8.10
C SER A 29 5.13 -17.01 -6.94
N ALA A 30 5.93 -15.99 -6.62
CA ALA A 30 5.63 -15.00 -5.56
C ALA A 30 4.35 -14.18 -5.86
N ARG A 31 3.56 -14.62 -6.83
CA ARG A 31 2.14 -14.37 -7.01
C ARG A 31 1.35 -15.54 -6.40
N ALA A 32 1.49 -15.78 -5.10
CA ALA A 32 0.32 -16.24 -4.39
C ALA A 32 -0.72 -15.13 -4.62
N ALA A 33 -1.63 -15.35 -5.56
CA ALA A 33 -2.75 -14.47 -5.82
C ALA A 33 -3.56 -14.49 -4.53
N CYS A 34 -3.24 -13.59 -3.62
CA CYS A 34 -3.95 -13.53 -2.37
C CYS A 34 -5.35 -13.02 -2.72
N THR A 35 -6.32 -13.92 -2.58
CA THR A 35 -7.74 -13.69 -2.88
C THR A 35 -8.49 -13.16 -1.66
N ASP A 36 -7.76 -12.73 -0.63
CA ASP A 36 -8.33 -12.19 0.59
C ASP A 36 -8.55 -10.67 0.47
N ALA A 37 -9.41 -10.14 1.34
CA ALA A 37 -9.72 -8.72 1.36
C ALA A 37 -8.48 -7.82 1.55
N THR A 38 -7.42 -8.35 2.17
CA THR A 38 -6.18 -7.59 2.39
C THR A 38 -5.39 -7.39 1.10
N CYS A 39 -5.36 -8.37 0.20
CA CYS A 39 -4.71 -8.24 -1.08
C CYS A 39 -5.53 -7.47 -2.12
N ASP A 40 -6.87 -7.50 -2.05
CA ASP A 40 -7.71 -6.52 -2.79
C ASP A 40 -7.36 -5.09 -2.37
N LEU A 41 -7.29 -4.82 -1.06
CA LEU A 41 -6.96 -3.48 -0.56
C LEU A 41 -5.56 -3.03 -0.99
N ARG A 42 -4.56 -3.93 -0.93
CA ARG A 42 -3.20 -3.62 -1.41
C ARG A 42 -3.18 -3.31 -2.91
N ALA A 43 -3.91 -4.07 -3.73
CA ALA A 43 -4.01 -3.80 -5.16
C ALA A 43 -4.66 -2.44 -5.44
N ARG A 44 -5.69 -2.07 -4.67
CA ARG A 44 -6.37 -0.77 -4.79
C ARG A 44 -5.49 0.40 -4.35
N ILE A 45 -4.68 0.23 -3.31
CA ILE A 45 -3.66 1.21 -2.90
C ILE A 45 -2.64 1.41 -4.03
N ALA A 46 -2.09 0.33 -4.58
CA ALA A 46 -1.13 0.41 -5.68
C ALA A 46 -1.74 1.08 -6.94
N ALA A 47 -3.01 0.81 -7.24
CA ALA A 47 -3.73 1.46 -8.32
C ALA A 47 -3.93 2.97 -8.07
N ALA A 48 -4.25 3.35 -6.83
CA ALA A 48 -4.37 4.76 -6.43
C ALA A 48 -3.02 5.48 -6.56
N ASP A 49 -1.93 4.90 -6.05
CA ASP A 49 -0.59 5.48 -6.17
C ASP A 49 -0.18 5.65 -7.63
N SER A 50 -0.43 4.64 -8.47
CA SER A 50 -0.17 4.70 -9.92
C SER A 50 -0.96 5.82 -10.61
N TYR A 51 -2.22 6.02 -10.20
CA TYR A 51 -3.05 7.11 -10.72
C TYR A 51 -2.50 8.50 -10.38
N LEU A 52 -1.84 8.65 -9.22
CA LEU A 52 -1.32 9.93 -8.74
C LEU A 52 -0.03 10.37 -9.43
N ILE A 53 0.79 9.46 -9.99
CA ILE A 53 2.12 9.77 -10.59
C ILE A 53 2.07 10.92 -11.62
N GLY A 54 0.99 11.00 -12.40
CA GLY A 54 0.83 12.02 -13.46
C GLY A 54 -0.09 13.18 -13.09
N ARG A 55 -0.44 13.36 -11.81
CA ARG A 55 -1.39 14.41 -11.38
C ARG A 55 -0.62 15.65 -10.90
N PRO A 56 -1.01 16.86 -11.34
CA PRO A 56 -0.39 18.08 -10.86
C PRO A 56 -0.75 18.35 -9.39
N GLY A 57 0.19 18.95 -8.66
CA GLY A 57 -0.01 19.36 -7.25
C GLY A 57 0.35 18.28 -6.23
N VAL A 58 0.00 18.54 -4.96
CA VAL A 58 0.23 17.62 -3.84
C VAL A 58 -1.08 16.92 -3.50
N ILE A 59 -1.09 15.59 -3.57
CA ILE A 59 -2.28 14.78 -3.29
C ILE A 59 -1.98 13.81 -2.14
N GLY A 60 -2.53 14.10 -0.98
CA GLY A 60 -2.55 13.21 0.19
C GLY A 60 -3.83 12.40 0.25
N TYR A 61 -3.75 11.12 0.64
CA TYR A 61 -4.92 10.31 0.96
C TYR A 61 -4.67 9.38 2.15
N VAL A 62 -5.74 9.14 2.90
CA VAL A 62 -5.75 8.27 4.09
C VAL A 62 -6.92 7.31 3.95
N LEU A 63 -6.67 6.03 4.22
CA LEU A 63 -7.73 5.03 4.40
C LEU A 63 -7.77 4.62 5.86
N ARG A 64 -8.98 4.51 6.40
CA ARG A 64 -9.21 3.99 7.75
C ARG A 64 -10.30 2.93 7.72
N ASP A 65 -9.97 1.73 8.15
CA ASP A 65 -10.96 0.72 8.47
C ASP A 65 -11.72 1.17 9.73
N ARG A 66 -13.04 1.32 9.62
CA ARG A 66 -13.89 1.75 10.74
C ARG A 66 -14.13 0.66 11.77
N SER A 67 -14.01 -0.62 11.40
CA SER A 67 -14.22 -1.76 12.29
C SER A 67 -12.96 -2.07 13.10
N THR A 68 -11.81 -2.19 12.44
CA THR A 68 -10.54 -2.57 13.10
C THR A 68 -9.68 -1.38 13.53
N GLY A 69 -9.92 -0.20 12.96
CA GLY A 69 -9.09 0.98 13.18
C GLY A 69 -7.79 1.00 12.37
N LEU A 70 -7.52 -0.01 11.53
CA LEU A 70 -6.36 -0.02 10.64
C LEU A 70 -6.32 1.25 9.78
N ARG A 71 -5.13 1.85 9.66
CA ARG A 71 -4.91 3.09 8.91
C ARG A 71 -3.79 2.90 7.89
N TYR A 72 -4.03 3.37 6.68
CA TYR A 72 -3.00 3.59 5.66
C TYR A 72 -2.95 5.08 5.33
N ALA A 73 -1.75 5.61 5.08
CA ALA A 73 -1.51 6.98 4.69
C ALA A 73 -0.38 7.00 3.65
N ASN A 74 -0.57 7.70 2.53
CA ASN A 74 0.51 7.89 1.57
C ASN A 74 1.53 8.93 2.07
N ALA A 75 2.65 9.08 1.36
CA ALA A 75 3.74 9.96 1.78
C ALA A 75 3.34 11.45 1.94
N ALA A 76 2.30 11.90 1.23
CA ALA A 76 1.81 13.28 1.29
C ALA A 76 0.62 13.47 2.26
N ALA A 77 0.19 12.42 2.98
CA ALA A 77 -1.04 12.45 3.78
C ALA A 77 -1.04 13.49 4.91
N ASP A 78 0.14 13.85 5.43
CA ASP A 78 0.29 14.84 6.51
C ASP A 78 0.59 16.26 5.98
N SER A 79 0.51 16.47 4.66
CA SER A 79 0.66 17.79 4.07
C SER A 79 -0.53 18.68 4.44
N MET A 80 -0.26 19.94 4.79
CA MET A 80 -1.31 20.93 5.01
C MET A 80 -2.03 21.24 3.70
N ILE A 81 -3.34 21.00 3.66
CA ILE A 81 -4.20 21.25 2.50
C ILE A 81 -5.36 22.17 2.86
N TRP A 82 -5.84 22.93 1.87
CA TRP A 82 -7.06 23.71 2.01
C TRP A 82 -8.27 22.77 2.17
N THR A 83 -9.02 22.93 3.25
CA THR A 83 -10.19 22.09 3.54
C THR A 83 -11.35 22.33 2.57
N ALA A 84 -11.39 23.47 1.87
CA ALA A 84 -12.54 23.89 1.07
C ALA A 84 -13.85 23.69 1.87
N SER A 85 -14.88 23.09 1.28
CA SER A 85 -16.16 22.84 1.96
C SER A 85 -16.13 21.69 2.99
N THR A 86 -15.04 20.92 3.15
CA THR A 86 -15.00 19.85 4.18
C THR A 86 -14.94 20.40 5.61
N ILE A 87 -14.51 21.65 5.79
CA ILE A 87 -14.53 22.34 7.09
C ILE A 87 -15.93 22.43 7.70
N LYS A 88 -16.98 22.46 6.85
CA LYS A 88 -18.37 22.52 7.30
C LYS A 88 -18.71 21.36 8.23
N LEU A 89 -18.16 20.17 7.97
CA LEU A 89 -18.34 19.02 8.87
C LEU A 89 -17.72 19.29 10.24
N ALA A 90 -16.50 19.84 10.30
CA ALA A 90 -15.84 20.18 11.56
C ALA A 90 -16.64 21.25 12.34
N MET A 91 -17.18 22.26 11.65
CA MET A 91 -18.06 23.28 12.24
C MET A 91 -19.30 22.65 12.86
N VAL A 92 -19.98 21.74 12.16
CA VAL A 92 -21.17 21.05 12.69
C VAL A 92 -20.81 20.14 13.86
N VAL A 93 -19.69 19.42 13.80
CA VAL A 93 -19.22 18.58 14.92
C VAL A 93 -18.95 19.44 16.16
N ASP A 94 -18.37 20.64 16.01
CA ASP A 94 -18.19 21.59 17.11
C ASP A 94 -19.55 22.05 17.69
N LEU A 95 -20.51 22.43 16.85
CA LEU A 95 -21.87 22.79 17.30
C LEU A 95 -22.54 21.66 18.08
N LEU A 96 -22.51 20.43 17.56
CA LEU A 96 -23.08 19.26 18.23
C LEU A 96 -22.36 18.91 19.54
N THR A 97 -21.05 19.18 19.63
CA THR A 97 -20.27 18.98 20.86
C THR A 97 -20.69 19.99 21.93
N ARG A 98 -20.87 21.26 21.54
CA ARG A 98 -21.33 22.32 22.44
C ARG A 98 -22.77 22.12 22.90
N GLU A 99 -23.64 21.63 22.01
CA GLU A 99 -25.01 21.27 22.37
C GLU A 99 -25.02 20.15 23.42
N ARG A 100 -24.27 19.07 23.21
CA ARG A 100 -24.14 17.97 24.17
C ARG A 100 -23.58 18.41 25.52
N ALA A 101 -22.69 19.40 25.52
CA ALA A 101 -22.16 20.00 26.75
C ALA A 101 -23.12 20.99 27.42
N GLY A 102 -24.29 21.28 26.82
CA GLY A 102 -25.25 22.25 27.33
C GLY A 102 -24.86 23.71 27.12
N ALA A 103 -23.82 23.98 26.33
CA ALA A 103 -23.33 25.33 26.06
C ALA A 103 -24.16 26.09 25.00
N LEU A 104 -24.95 25.37 24.21
CA LEU A 104 -25.94 25.93 23.28
C LEU A 104 -27.13 24.98 23.11
N ARG A 105 -28.19 25.45 22.46
CA ARG A 105 -29.32 24.62 22.02
C ARG A 105 -29.52 24.79 20.52
N LEU A 106 -29.61 23.68 19.80
CA LEU A 106 -30.01 23.71 18.41
C LEU A 106 -31.52 23.82 18.32
N SER A 107 -32.00 24.71 17.44
CA SER A 107 -33.42 24.83 17.10
C SER A 107 -33.58 24.71 15.59
N GLY A 108 -34.70 24.14 15.15
CA GLY A 108 -35.11 24.25 13.76
C GLY A 108 -35.54 25.69 13.42
N SER A 109 -35.60 26.01 12.14
CA SER A 109 -36.36 27.14 11.62
C SER A 109 -37.84 26.79 11.51
#